data_AF-A0A2E4FEB7-F1
#
_entry.id   AF-A0A2E4FEB7-F1
#
_cell.length_a   1.000
_cell.length_b   1.000
_cell.length_c   1.000
_cell.angle_alpha   90.00
_cell.angle_beta   90.00
_cell.angle_gamma   90.00
#
_symmetry.space_group_name_H-M   'P 1'
#
loop_
_entity.id
_entity.type
_entity.pdbx_description
1 polymer ?
#
loop_
_entity_poly.entity_id
_entity_poly.type
_entity_poly.pdbx_seq_one_letter_code
_entity_poly.pdbx_strand_id
1 'polypeptide(L)'
;MTLMVALALVLLALTPGCADEEVFIDCPFSNSIEESCTSLDETVAFTCVVESHPFCLEEICASWEGSRSFCTEACEADADCPAESTCKQSLGLKFCVPDEEIVTAN
;
A
#
# COMPACT_ATOMS: atom_id res chain seq x y z
N MET A 1 -32.27 -1.76 47.55
CA MET A 1 -32.08 -0.81 46.42
C MET A 1 -30.60 -0.47 46.30
N THR A 2 -29.73 -1.41 45.94
CA THR A 2 -28.26 -1.15 45.82
C THR A 2 -27.55 -2.20 44.96
N LEU A 3 -28.27 -2.93 44.09
CA LEU A 3 -27.71 -4.10 43.40
C LEU A 3 -28.09 -4.18 41.92
N MET A 4 -28.00 -3.06 41.19
CA MET A 4 -28.20 -3.09 39.72
C MET A 4 -27.25 -2.17 38.92
N VAL A 5 -26.29 -1.49 39.56
CA VAL A 5 -25.43 -0.50 38.87
C VAL A 5 -24.06 -1.06 38.44
N ALA A 6 -23.68 -2.26 38.92
CA ALA A 6 -22.33 -2.80 38.69
C ALA A 6 -22.15 -3.53 37.33
N LEU A 7 -23.22 -3.80 36.57
CA LEU A 7 -23.18 -4.68 35.39
C LEU A 7 -23.23 -3.94 34.05
N ALA A 8 -22.99 -2.63 34.02
CA ALA A 8 -22.98 -1.83 32.78
C ALA A 8 -21.58 -1.41 32.32
N LEU A 9 -20.54 -1.64 33.13
CA LEU A 9 -19.17 -1.15 32.86
C LEU A 9 -18.25 -2.17 32.15
N VAL A 10 -18.69 -3.41 31.96
CA VAL A 10 -17.84 -4.48 31.38
C VAL A 10 -18.03 -4.65 29.85
N LEU A 11 -19.04 -3.99 29.27
CA LEU A 11 -19.38 -4.16 27.84
C LEU A 11 -18.70 -3.13 26.89
N LEU A 12 -17.90 -2.19 27.40
CA LEU A 12 -17.24 -1.17 26.58
C LEU A 12 -15.82 -1.53 26.09
N ALA A 13 -15.34 -2.76 26.34
CA ALA A 13 -13.98 -3.18 25.96
C ALA A 13 -13.90 -3.98 24.65
N LEU A 14 -15.00 -4.08 23.89
CA LEU A 14 -15.03 -4.71 22.56
C LEU A 14 -15.06 -3.63 21.47
N THR A 15 -14.10 -2.70 21.51
CA THR A 15 -13.75 -2.01 20.27
C THR A 15 -13.01 -3.04 19.41
N PRO A 16 -13.46 -3.36 18.18
CA PRO A 16 -12.51 -3.93 17.23
C PRO A 16 -11.37 -2.92 17.18
N GLY A 17 -10.19 -3.31 17.67
CA GLY A 17 -8.99 -2.56 17.35
C GLY A 17 -8.99 -2.45 15.84
N CYS A 18 -9.01 -1.23 15.33
CA CYS A 18 -8.73 -0.98 13.94
C CYS A 18 -7.44 -1.74 13.66
N ALA A 19 -7.52 -2.82 12.89
CA ALA A 19 -6.34 -3.39 12.30
C ALA A 19 -5.80 -2.25 11.45
N ASP A 20 -4.60 -1.77 11.78
CA ASP A 20 -3.89 -0.81 10.97
C ASP A 20 -4.00 -1.30 9.52
N GLU A 21 -4.66 -0.50 8.69
CA GLU A 21 -4.79 -0.78 7.27
C GLU A 21 -3.38 -0.60 6.72
N GLU A 22 -2.64 -1.71 6.60
CA GLU A 22 -1.24 -1.65 6.22
C GLU A 22 -1.16 -1.28 4.73
N VAL A 23 -1.12 0.02 4.45
CA VAL A 23 -0.67 0.53 3.16
C VAL A 23 0.79 0.11 3.00
N PHE A 24 1.20 -0.30 1.79
CA PHE A 24 2.52 -0.86 1.49
C PHE A 24 2.77 -2.33 1.91
N ILE A 25 1.73 -3.16 2.00
CA ILE A 25 1.89 -4.64 2.05
C ILE A 25 2.53 -5.14 0.75
N ASP A 26 3.43 -6.13 0.86
CA ASP A 26 4.03 -6.80 -0.29
C ASP A 26 2.96 -7.47 -1.17
N CYS A 27 2.97 -7.17 -2.47
CA CYS A 27 2.05 -7.75 -3.44
C CYS A 27 2.85 -8.56 -4.46
N PRO A 28 2.70 -9.89 -4.52
CA PRO A 28 3.47 -10.69 -5.45
C PRO A 28 2.96 -10.47 -6.88
N PHE A 29 3.81 -9.91 -7.75
CA PHE A 29 3.50 -9.91 -9.17
C PHE A 29 3.42 -11.36 -9.67
N SER A 30 2.31 -11.69 -10.34
CA SER A 30 2.25 -12.92 -11.11
C SER A 30 3.09 -12.79 -12.39
N ASN A 31 3.61 -13.90 -12.94
CA ASN A 31 4.37 -13.86 -14.20
C ASN A 31 3.64 -13.10 -15.32
N SER A 32 2.30 -13.15 -15.36
CA SER A 32 1.48 -12.44 -16.35
C SER A 32 1.48 -10.91 -16.17
N ILE A 33 1.72 -10.45 -14.95
CA ILE A 33 1.86 -9.04 -14.61
C ILE A 33 3.26 -8.54 -14.95
N GLU A 34 4.29 -9.33 -14.68
CA GLU A 34 5.67 -9.02 -15.08
C GLU A 34 5.78 -8.80 -16.60
N GLU A 35 5.02 -9.56 -17.40
CA GLU A 35 4.92 -9.36 -18.86
C GLU A 35 4.22 -8.03 -19.25
N SER A 36 3.35 -7.52 -18.39
CA SER A 36 2.66 -6.24 -18.58
C SER A 36 3.50 -5.05 -18.09
N CYS A 37 4.45 -5.30 -17.19
CA CYS A 37 5.46 -4.36 -16.75
C CYS A 37 6.53 -4.19 -17.86
N THR A 38 6.31 -3.24 -18.77
CA THR A 38 7.33 -2.94 -19.80
C THR A 38 8.54 -2.30 -19.14
N SER A 39 9.69 -2.97 -19.17
CA SER A 39 10.96 -2.35 -18.78
C SER A 39 11.21 -1.13 -19.68
N LEU A 40 11.11 0.08 -19.11
CA LEU A 40 11.27 1.31 -19.88
C LEU A 40 12.71 1.50 -20.38
N ASP A 41 13.71 0.88 -19.75
CA ASP A 41 15.10 0.81 -20.22
C ASP A 41 15.89 -0.15 -19.31
N GLU A 42 16.84 -0.93 -19.82
CA GLU A 42 17.74 -1.79 -19.01
C GLU A 42 18.65 -0.98 -18.05
N THR A 43 18.63 0.35 -18.15
CA THR A 43 19.45 1.27 -17.36
C THR A 43 18.63 2.10 -16.36
N VAL A 44 17.30 2.00 -16.37
CA VAL A 44 16.40 2.75 -15.49
C VAL A 44 15.78 1.77 -14.50
N ALA A 45 15.84 2.12 -13.23
CA ALA A 45 15.38 1.26 -12.15
C ALA A 45 13.90 0.84 -12.38
N PHE A 46 13.64 -0.47 -12.30
CA PHE A 46 12.40 -1.09 -12.77
C PHE A 46 11.18 -0.54 -12.02
N THR A 47 10.28 0.12 -12.76
CA THR A 47 9.02 0.64 -12.22
C THR A 47 7.85 -0.05 -12.90
N CYS A 48 6.98 -0.67 -12.09
CA CYS A 48 5.76 -1.31 -12.58
C CYS A 48 4.56 -0.87 -11.74
N VAL A 49 3.40 -0.70 -12.37
CA VAL A 49 2.16 -0.30 -11.73
C VAL A 49 1.02 -1.11 -12.31
N VAL A 50 0.19 -1.69 -11.43
CA VAL A 50 -0.92 -2.56 -11.80
C VAL A 50 -2.16 -2.08 -11.08
N GLU A 51 -3.15 -1.58 -11.83
CA GLU A 51 -4.37 -0.95 -11.29
C GLU A 51 -5.47 -1.95 -10.85
N SER A 52 -5.23 -3.26 -10.97
CA SER A 52 -6.21 -4.28 -10.56
C SER A 52 -5.53 -5.53 -10.03
N HIS A 53 -5.00 -5.42 -8.82
CA HIS A 53 -4.33 -6.50 -8.11
C HIS A 53 -5.20 -7.04 -6.97
N PRO A 54 -5.60 -8.33 -7.00
CA PRO A 54 -6.57 -8.90 -6.05
C PRO A 54 -6.06 -9.00 -4.61
N PHE A 55 -4.77 -8.75 -4.39
CA PHE A 55 -4.15 -8.76 -3.06
C PHE A 55 -4.01 -7.36 -2.45
N CYS A 56 -4.36 -6.30 -3.20
CA CYS A 56 -4.32 -4.93 -2.72
C CYS A 56 -5.73 -4.42 -2.46
N LEU A 57 -5.93 -3.73 -1.32
CA LEU A 57 -7.24 -3.17 -0.95
C LEU A 57 -7.71 -2.12 -1.96
N GLU A 58 -6.83 -1.19 -2.31
CA GLU A 58 -7.04 -0.17 -3.33
C GLU A 58 -6.74 -0.69 -4.75
N GLU A 59 -6.59 -2.01 -4.90
CA GLU A 59 -6.33 -2.70 -6.16
C GLU A 59 -5.04 -2.27 -6.89
N ILE A 60 -4.24 -1.33 -6.37
CA ILE A 60 -2.99 -0.89 -6.98
C ILE A 60 -1.80 -1.62 -6.36
N CYS A 61 -1.05 -2.34 -7.18
CA CYS A 61 0.23 -2.96 -6.83
C CYS A 61 1.33 -2.31 -7.67
N ALA A 62 2.35 -1.75 -7.00
CA ALA A 62 3.41 -1.01 -7.66
C ALA A 62 4.80 -1.43 -7.18
N SER A 63 5.78 -1.31 -8.06
CA SER A 63 7.21 -1.39 -7.79
C SER A 63 7.81 -0.10 -8.30
N TRP A 64 8.65 0.57 -7.51
CA TRP A 64 9.25 1.85 -7.87
C TRP A 64 10.77 1.74 -7.84
N GLU A 65 11.42 2.11 -8.93
CA GLU A 65 12.89 2.17 -9.03
C GLU A 65 13.61 0.91 -8.48
N GLY A 66 13.11 -0.28 -8.82
CA GLY A 66 13.72 -1.55 -8.40
C GLY A 66 13.48 -1.92 -6.94
N SER A 67 12.56 -1.24 -6.25
CA SER A 67 12.01 -1.69 -4.98
C SER A 67 11.32 -3.05 -5.12
N ARG A 68 10.99 -3.67 -3.99
CA ARG A 68 9.97 -4.74 -3.98
C ARG A 68 8.61 -4.19 -4.43
N SER A 69 7.71 -5.07 -4.83
CA SER A 69 6.34 -4.72 -5.17
C SER A 69 5.49 -4.56 -3.91
N PHE A 70 4.74 -3.47 -3.82
CA PHE A 70 3.93 -3.09 -2.68
C PHE A 70 2.53 -2.60 -3.11
N CYS A 71 1.54 -2.87 -2.29
CA CYS A 71 0.21 -2.29 -2.44
C CYS A 71 0.25 -0.80 -2.12
N THR A 72 -0.39 0.00 -2.94
CA THR A 72 -0.45 1.45 -2.79
C THR A 72 -1.83 1.95 -3.17
N GLU A 73 -2.03 3.26 -3.06
CA GLU A 73 -3.26 3.96 -3.40
C GLU A 73 -2.97 5.05 -4.45
N ALA A 74 -4.03 5.47 -5.14
CA ALA A 74 -3.96 6.56 -6.10
C ALA A 74 -3.83 7.90 -5.36
N CYS A 75 -3.04 8.82 -5.92
CA CYS A 75 -2.83 10.15 -5.33
C CYS A 75 -2.88 11.25 -6.39
N GLU A 76 -3.22 12.48 -6.00
CA GLU A 76 -3.07 13.64 -6.87
C GLU A 76 -1.89 14.52 -6.44
N ALA A 77 -1.60 14.56 -5.13
CA ALA A 77 -0.51 15.27 -4.48
C ALA A 77 0.04 14.49 -3.26
N ASP A 78 1.21 14.88 -2.77
CA ASP A 78 1.89 14.22 -1.63
C ASP A 78 1.05 14.22 -0.34
N ALA A 79 0.15 15.18 -0.18
CA ALA A 79 -0.74 15.27 0.98
C ALA A 79 -1.86 14.21 0.98
N ASP A 80 -2.11 13.56 -0.16
CA ASP A 80 -3.08 12.47 -0.27
C ASP A 80 -2.47 11.14 0.19
N CYS A 81 -1.14 11.09 0.31
CA CYS A 81 -0.42 9.89 0.66
C CYS A 81 -0.28 9.72 2.18
N PRO A 82 -0.18 8.46 2.66
CA PRO A 82 0.05 8.18 4.06
C PRO A 82 1.40 8.74 4.52
N ALA A 83 1.60 8.83 5.83
CA ALA A 83 2.83 9.37 6.39
C ALA A 83 4.08 8.67 5.81
N GLU A 84 5.14 9.43 5.58
CA GLU A 84 6.42 8.93 5.05
C GLU A 84 6.30 8.31 3.64
N SER A 85 5.43 8.89 2.81
CA SER A 85 5.33 8.54 1.41
C SER A 85 5.05 9.76 0.53
N THR A 86 5.43 9.66 -0.74
CA THR A 86 5.35 10.74 -1.72
C THR A 86 4.51 10.31 -2.92
N CYS A 87 3.74 11.23 -3.51
CA CYS A 87 2.97 10.95 -4.71
C CYS A 87 3.90 10.94 -5.93
N LYS A 88 4.05 9.77 -6.57
CA LYS A 88 4.85 9.59 -7.78
C LYS A 88 3.97 9.32 -8.98
N GLN A 89 4.51 9.58 -10.17
CA GLN A 89 3.81 9.30 -11.42
C GLN A 89 4.65 8.38 -12.31
N SER A 90 4.02 7.33 -12.84
CA SER A 90 4.59 6.45 -13.87
C SER A 90 3.53 6.03 -14.87
N LEU A 91 3.86 6.01 -16.16
CA LEU A 91 2.96 5.58 -17.24
C LEU A 91 1.57 6.27 -17.24
N GLY A 92 1.49 7.50 -16.72
CA GLY A 92 0.24 8.26 -16.61
C GLY A 92 -0.55 8.01 -15.34
N LEU A 93 -0.13 7.07 -14.50
CA LEU A 93 -0.74 6.74 -13.21
C LEU A 93 0.02 7.42 -12.08
N LYS A 94 -0.73 7.95 -11.10
CA LYS A 94 -0.16 8.55 -9.89
C LYS A 94 -0.48 7.68 -8.68
N PHE A 95 0.53 7.39 -7.87
CA PHE A 95 0.43 6.49 -6.72
C PHE A 95 1.42 6.86 -5.63
N CYS A 96 1.12 6.47 -4.40
CA CYS A 96 1.98 6.74 -3.25
C CYS A 96 3.18 5.79 -3.22
N VAL A 97 4.36 6.32 -2.95
CA VAL A 97 5.60 5.54 -2.83
C VAL A 97 6.22 5.84 -1.47
N PRO A 98 6.51 4.82 -0.64
CA PRO A 98 7.12 5.04 0.66
C PRO A 98 8.52 5.64 0.52
N ASP A 99 8.84 6.61 1.37
CA ASP A 99 10.11 7.34 1.33
C ASP A 99 11.30 6.45 1.78
N GLU A 100 11.04 5.38 2.54
CA GLU A 100 12.07 4.51 3.13
C GLU A 100 12.42 3.22 2.33
N GLU A 101 11.74 2.87 1.24
CA GLU A 101 12.07 1.66 0.47
C GLU A 101 12.78 1.94 -0.87
N ILE A 102 14.00 2.49 -0.79
CA ILE A 102 15.08 2.08 -1.70
C ILE A 102 15.87 0.97 -0.99
N VAL A 103 15.19 -0.13 -0.62
CA VAL A 103 15.90 -1.33 -0.17
C VAL A 103 16.43 -2.01 -1.42
N THR A 104 17.64 -1.59 -1.81
CA THR A 104 18.49 -2.27 -2.77
C THR A 104 18.35 -3.79 -2.64
N ALA A 105 17.90 -4.44 -3.71
CA ALA A 105 18.05 -5.87 -3.90
C ALA A 105 19.51 -6.27 -3.58
N ASN A 106 19.71 -7.04 -2.52
CA ASN A 106 20.96 -7.78 -2.29
C ASN A 106 20.85 -9.16 -2.93
#